data_AF-A0A7C1NMG8-F1
#
_entry.id   AF-A0A7C1NMG8-F1
#
_cell.length_a   1.000
_cell.length_b   1.000
_cell.length_c   1.000
_cell.angle_alpha   90.00
_cell.angle_beta   90.00
_cell.angle_gamma   90.00
#
_symmetry.space_group_name_H-M   'P 1'
#
loop_
_entity.id
_entity.type
_entity.pdbx_description
1 polymer ?
#
loop_
_entity_poly.entity_id
_entity_poly.type
_entity_poly.pdbx_seq_one_letter_code
_entity_poly.pdbx_strand_id
1 'polypeptide(L)'
;MWRNKLQIIYPETSYDFSLLESYFVRERTPDFLLPSEIISEVDNFLFANAITREEYLEKLIPRYGMRQRLSRQQRRIIWKAREEFVDNMETNRTYTQNYGRLKLIKYLRLHPENKDIRDISYLFLDEVQDLTPVALMILRELTTRFMVMAGDVDQSLYNYQSPFIRAEIKIRGTTRVLKTNFRNTSQICQLADSFRKHCPSNGWDNYAEAFTFREGPVPELYLSETIDDMKKLLIKKLKIFIEDLGYDPENICILVPRNVEIQNMKEHLKDADYETINIKSEKFSFCDTAKVRVSTLHSSKGLDYPSIFSS
;
A
#
# COMPACT_ATOMS: atom_id res chain seq x y z
N MET A 1 -1.52 -13.56 12.37
CA MET A 1 -1.59 -13.10 13.77
C MET A 1 -3.03 -12.90 14.25
N TRP A 2 -3.82 -11.96 13.70
CA TRP A 2 -5.20 -11.71 14.18
C TRP A 2 -6.25 -12.72 13.70
N ARG A 3 -6.05 -13.41 12.57
CA ARG A 3 -7.02 -14.37 12.00
C ARG A 3 -7.40 -15.48 13.01
N ASN A 4 -6.41 -16.02 13.70
CA ASN A 4 -6.64 -17.09 14.68
C ASN A 4 -7.34 -16.56 15.95
N LYS A 5 -7.28 -15.25 16.23
CA LYS A 5 -7.91 -14.66 17.44
C LYS A 5 -9.43 -14.73 17.38
N LEU A 6 -10.04 -14.58 16.20
CA LEU A 6 -11.48 -14.72 16.05
C LEU A 6 -11.93 -16.17 16.28
N GLN A 7 -11.12 -17.15 15.85
CA GLN A 7 -11.38 -18.57 16.07
C GLN A 7 -11.25 -19.00 17.54
N ILE A 8 -10.43 -18.31 18.34
CA ILE A 8 -10.39 -18.53 19.80
C ILE A 8 -11.74 -18.18 20.45
N ILE A 9 -12.41 -17.12 19.97
CA ILE A 9 -13.73 -16.71 20.48
C ILE A 9 -14.84 -17.56 19.88
N TYR A 10 -14.75 -17.82 18.58
CA TYR A 10 -15.76 -18.49 17.78
C TYR A 10 -15.09 -19.61 16.97
N PRO A 11 -14.93 -20.81 17.53
CA PRO A 11 -14.16 -21.91 16.92
C PRO A 11 -14.65 -22.33 15.53
N GLU A 12 -15.96 -22.19 15.29
CA GLU A 12 -16.65 -22.56 14.05
C GLU A 12 -16.47 -21.54 12.91
N THR A 13 -15.56 -20.58 13.05
CA THR A 13 -15.39 -19.49 12.09
C THR A 13 -14.25 -19.73 11.13
N SER A 14 -14.44 -19.32 9.88
CA SER A 14 -13.42 -19.42 8.84
C SER A 14 -13.30 -18.12 8.04
N TYR A 15 -12.17 -17.97 7.34
CA TYR A 15 -11.95 -16.87 6.41
C TYR A 15 -11.93 -17.39 4.98
N ASP A 16 -12.64 -16.73 4.08
CA ASP A 16 -12.64 -17.02 2.65
C ASP A 16 -12.30 -15.75 1.86
N PHE A 17 -11.23 -15.83 1.07
CA PHE A 17 -10.72 -14.72 0.25
C PHE A 17 -11.48 -14.55 -1.06
N SER A 18 -12.18 -15.58 -1.51
CA SER A 18 -13.03 -15.58 -2.70
C SER A 18 -14.49 -15.22 -2.40
N LEU A 19 -14.84 -15.06 -1.12
CA LEU A 19 -16.23 -14.83 -0.69
C LEU A 19 -16.84 -13.56 -1.29
N LEU A 20 -16.06 -12.49 -1.44
CA LEU A 20 -16.53 -11.25 -2.04
C LEU A 20 -16.90 -11.46 -3.52
N GLU A 21 -16.03 -12.15 -4.26
CA GLU A 21 -16.19 -12.40 -5.69
C GLU A 21 -17.31 -13.41 -5.97
N SER A 22 -17.44 -14.43 -5.12
CA SER A 22 -18.51 -15.43 -5.23
C SER A 22 -19.87 -14.89 -4.80
N TYR A 23 -19.92 -13.93 -3.87
CA TYR A 23 -21.18 -13.34 -3.41
C TYR A 23 -21.66 -12.20 -4.33
N PHE A 24 -20.79 -11.25 -4.68
CA PHE A 24 -21.17 -10.10 -5.51
C PHE A 24 -21.07 -10.41 -7.00
N VAL A 25 -21.85 -11.40 -7.44
CA VAL A 25 -22.06 -11.67 -8.87
C VAL A 25 -23.01 -10.64 -9.49
N ARG A 26 -23.18 -10.66 -10.82
CA ARG A 26 -23.97 -9.65 -11.54
C ARG A 26 -25.41 -9.58 -11.02
N GLU A 27 -26.01 -10.71 -10.67
CA GLU A 27 -27.38 -10.84 -10.16
C GLU A 27 -27.58 -10.23 -8.77
N ARG A 28 -26.50 -10.11 -7.99
CA ARG A 28 -26.50 -9.53 -6.62
C ARG A 28 -25.87 -8.14 -6.57
N THR A 29 -25.54 -7.59 -7.73
CA THR A 29 -24.93 -6.26 -7.85
C THR A 29 -25.97 -5.28 -8.39
N PRO A 30 -26.11 -4.08 -7.79
CA PRO A 30 -27.00 -3.05 -8.33
C PRO A 30 -26.62 -2.70 -9.77
N ASP A 31 -27.61 -2.47 -10.63
CA ASP A 31 -27.40 -2.28 -12.09
C ASP A 31 -26.40 -1.18 -12.44
N PHE A 32 -26.31 -0.16 -11.59
CA PHE A 32 -25.44 1.01 -11.75
C PHE A 32 -23.99 0.80 -11.28
N LEU A 33 -23.63 -0.41 -10.84
CA LEU A 33 -22.26 -0.79 -10.47
C LEU A 33 -21.84 -2.09 -11.16
N LEU A 34 -20.53 -2.22 -11.37
CA LEU A 34 -19.90 -3.51 -11.66
C LEU A 34 -19.64 -4.30 -10.36
N PRO A 35 -19.57 -5.64 -10.42
CA PRO A 35 -19.15 -6.50 -9.29
C PRO A 35 -17.90 -5.99 -8.55
N SER A 36 -16.86 -5.61 -9.28
CA SER A 36 -15.62 -5.09 -8.70
C SER A 36 -15.82 -3.75 -7.98
N GLU A 37 -16.76 -2.93 -8.42
CA GLU A 37 -17.04 -1.62 -7.81
C GLU A 37 -17.81 -1.78 -6.50
N ILE A 38 -18.81 -2.67 -6.44
CA ILE A 38 -19.50 -2.94 -5.17
C ILE A 38 -18.58 -3.63 -4.16
N ILE A 39 -17.71 -4.55 -4.60
CA ILE A 39 -16.70 -5.18 -3.74
C ILE A 39 -15.77 -4.11 -3.16
N SER A 40 -15.27 -3.20 -4.01
CA SER A 40 -14.41 -2.11 -3.56
C SER A 40 -15.13 -1.17 -2.59
N GLU A 41 -16.39 -0.84 -2.86
CA GLU A 41 -17.21 -0.02 -1.97
C GLU A 41 -17.45 -0.69 -0.61
N VAL A 42 -17.86 -1.97 -0.60
CA VAL A 42 -18.21 -2.69 0.63
C VAL A 42 -16.97 -3.04 1.45
N ASP A 43 -15.95 -3.63 0.85
CA ASP A 43 -14.79 -4.14 1.60
C ASP A 43 -13.69 -3.08 1.76
N ASN A 44 -13.26 -2.41 0.68
CA ASN A 44 -12.14 -1.46 0.72
C ASN A 44 -12.53 -0.07 1.23
N PHE A 45 -13.80 0.31 1.13
CA PHE A 45 -14.27 1.59 1.66
C PHE A 45 -15.02 1.42 2.98
N LEU A 46 -16.15 0.70 2.99
CA LEU A 46 -16.99 0.60 4.19
C LEU A 46 -16.30 -0.21 5.30
N PHE A 47 -15.88 -1.44 5.04
CA PHE A 47 -15.27 -2.28 6.08
C PHE A 47 -13.86 -1.83 6.47
N ALA A 48 -12.98 -1.61 5.49
CA ALA A 48 -11.59 -1.24 5.74
C ALA A 48 -11.45 0.08 6.53
N ASN A 49 -12.38 1.02 6.33
CA ASN A 49 -12.42 2.28 7.07
C ASN A 49 -13.47 2.28 8.19
N ALA A 50 -14.04 1.14 8.59
CA ALA A 50 -15.03 1.08 9.68
C ALA A 50 -16.15 2.16 9.59
N ILE A 51 -16.64 2.43 8.37
CA ILE A 51 -17.57 3.53 8.08
C ILE A 51 -18.93 3.23 8.69
N THR A 52 -19.49 4.19 9.42
CA THR A 52 -20.82 4.04 10.02
C THR A 52 -21.94 4.38 9.04
N ARG A 53 -23.16 3.93 9.36
CA ARG A 53 -24.35 4.24 8.57
C ARG A 53 -24.61 5.73 8.46
N GLU A 54 -24.46 6.44 9.57
CA GLU A 54 -24.61 7.90 9.66
C GLU A 54 -23.58 8.60 8.77
N GLU A 55 -22.31 8.20 8.84
CA GLU A 55 -21.24 8.73 7.99
C GLU A 55 -21.56 8.54 6.51
N TYR A 56 -22.00 7.34 6.15
CA TYR A 56 -22.22 6.98 4.75
C TYR A 56 -23.49 7.60 4.15
N LEU A 57 -24.61 7.61 4.88
CA LEU A 57 -25.93 7.99 4.35
C LEU A 57 -26.37 9.42 4.72
N GLU A 58 -25.82 10.00 5.78
CA GLU A 58 -26.24 11.32 6.30
C GLU A 58 -25.14 12.35 6.09
N LYS A 59 -23.93 12.09 6.59
CA LYS A 59 -22.77 12.99 6.39
C LYS A 59 -22.20 12.94 4.98
N LEU A 60 -22.58 11.92 4.19
CA LEU A 60 -22.18 11.72 2.80
C LEU A 60 -20.68 11.89 2.58
N ILE A 61 -19.88 11.28 3.46
CA ILE A 61 -18.42 11.40 3.41
C ILE A 61 -17.89 11.07 2.00
N PRO A 62 -16.87 11.79 1.49
CA PRO A 62 -16.32 11.59 0.16
C PRO A 62 -15.61 10.24 0.05
N ARG A 63 -15.66 9.67 -1.15
CA ARG A 63 -15.07 8.38 -1.51
C ARG A 63 -13.88 8.60 -2.43
N TYR A 64 -12.75 8.98 -1.83
CA TYR A 64 -11.52 9.26 -2.57
C TYR A 64 -11.07 8.03 -3.35
N GLY A 65 -10.56 8.23 -4.58
CA GLY A 65 -10.12 7.16 -5.47
C GLY A 65 -11.24 6.42 -6.20
N MET A 66 -12.51 6.74 -5.97
CA MET A 66 -13.63 6.12 -6.67
C MET A 66 -14.13 6.95 -7.85
N ARG A 67 -14.34 6.27 -8.98
CA ARG A 67 -14.63 6.91 -10.28
C ARG A 67 -16.01 7.57 -10.36
N GLN A 68 -17.03 6.89 -9.83
CA GLN A 68 -18.42 7.34 -9.97
C GLN A 68 -18.90 8.03 -8.71
N ARG A 69 -19.59 9.17 -8.82
CA ARG A 69 -20.32 9.77 -7.70
C ARG A 69 -21.61 8.98 -7.44
N LEU A 70 -21.90 8.72 -6.17
CA LEU A 70 -23.12 8.02 -5.77
C LEU A 70 -24.11 8.99 -5.13
N SER A 71 -25.36 8.93 -5.59
CA SER A 71 -26.48 9.64 -4.97
C SER A 71 -26.83 9.03 -3.61
N ARG A 72 -27.55 9.78 -2.78
CA ARG A 72 -28.01 9.28 -1.46
C ARG A 72 -28.86 8.01 -1.60
N GLN A 73 -29.66 7.90 -2.65
CA GLN A 73 -30.46 6.71 -2.93
C GLN A 73 -29.58 5.51 -3.31
N GLN A 74 -28.57 5.71 -4.16
CA GLN A 74 -27.61 4.66 -4.51
C GLN A 74 -26.82 4.18 -3.29
N ARG A 75 -26.40 5.09 -2.40
CA ARG A 75 -25.76 4.72 -1.13
C ARG A 75 -26.69 3.88 -0.24
N ARG A 76 -27.98 4.18 -0.18
CA ARG A 76 -28.95 3.35 0.56
C ARG A 76 -29.03 1.93 0.00
N ILE A 77 -29.04 1.77 -1.32
CA ILE A 77 -29.06 0.47 -1.99
C ILE A 77 -27.78 -0.33 -1.63
N ILE A 78 -26.62 0.31 -1.72
CA ILE A 78 -25.34 -0.32 -1.34
C ILE A 78 -25.31 -0.69 0.13
N TRP A 79 -25.80 0.19 1.01
CA TRP A 79 -25.86 -0.10 2.44
C TRP A 79 -26.71 -1.34 2.73
N LYS A 80 -27.86 -1.45 2.06
CA LYS A 80 -28.72 -2.63 2.16
C LYS A 80 -28.01 -3.89 1.66
N ALA A 81 -27.35 -3.84 0.50
CA ALA A 81 -26.56 -4.97 -0.02
C ALA A 81 -25.42 -5.38 0.94
N ARG A 82 -24.80 -4.40 1.61
CA ARG A 82 -23.81 -4.63 2.67
C ARG A 82 -24.42 -5.32 3.89
N GLU A 83 -25.64 -4.97 4.29
CA GLU A 83 -26.34 -5.63 5.39
C GLU A 83 -26.67 -7.08 5.03
N GLU A 84 -27.24 -7.33 3.86
CA GLU A 84 -27.54 -8.67 3.35
C GLU A 84 -26.27 -9.55 3.24
N PHE A 85 -25.14 -8.95 2.85
CA PHE A 85 -23.86 -9.65 2.81
C PHE A 85 -23.33 -9.99 4.21
N VAL A 86 -23.49 -9.07 5.18
CA VAL A 86 -23.13 -9.35 6.57
C VAL A 86 -23.99 -10.46 7.15
N ASP A 87 -25.30 -10.46 6.90
CA ASP A 87 -26.19 -11.51 7.38
C ASP A 87 -25.82 -12.88 6.78
N ASN A 88 -25.42 -12.92 5.51
CA ASN A 88 -24.90 -14.13 4.88
C ASN A 88 -23.61 -14.63 5.56
N MET A 89 -22.65 -13.74 5.81
CA MET A 89 -21.41 -14.08 6.50
C MET A 89 -21.66 -14.58 7.92
N GLU A 90 -22.58 -13.97 8.65
CA GLU A 90 -22.94 -14.37 10.01
C GLU A 90 -23.65 -15.72 10.05
N THR A 91 -24.53 -15.99 9.08
CA THR A 91 -25.23 -17.27 8.96
C THR A 91 -24.26 -18.42 8.64
N ASN A 92 -23.35 -18.20 7.70
CA ASN A 92 -22.40 -19.22 7.24
C ASN A 92 -21.15 -19.33 8.13
N ARG A 93 -20.93 -18.38 9.05
CA ARG A 93 -19.71 -18.24 9.87
C ARG A 93 -18.41 -18.15 9.07
N THR A 94 -18.51 -17.68 7.82
CA THR A 94 -17.39 -17.45 6.92
C THR A 94 -17.27 -15.95 6.68
N TYR A 95 -16.09 -15.39 6.95
CA TYR A 95 -15.89 -13.94 6.99
C TYR A 95 -14.85 -13.46 6.00
N THR A 96 -15.05 -12.27 5.44
CA THR A 96 -13.97 -11.54 4.77
C THR A 96 -12.94 -11.06 5.78
N GLN A 97 -11.75 -10.71 5.29
CA GLN A 97 -10.67 -10.20 6.13
C GLN A 97 -11.05 -8.92 6.88
N ASN A 98 -11.62 -7.92 6.19
CA ASN A 98 -11.97 -6.66 6.84
C ASN A 98 -13.18 -6.78 7.76
N TYR A 99 -14.19 -7.56 7.39
CA TYR A 99 -15.34 -7.80 8.26
C TYR A 99 -14.95 -8.58 9.52
N GLY A 100 -14.11 -9.62 9.40
CA GLY A 100 -13.63 -10.36 10.57
C GLY A 100 -12.84 -9.49 11.55
N ARG A 101 -12.09 -8.49 11.07
CA ARG A 101 -11.44 -7.48 11.94
C ARG A 101 -12.48 -6.63 12.67
N LEU A 102 -13.52 -6.13 11.99
CA LEU A 102 -14.61 -5.38 12.62
C LEU A 102 -15.31 -6.20 13.70
N LYS A 103 -15.59 -7.47 13.41
CA LYS A 103 -16.23 -8.39 14.36
C LYS A 103 -15.37 -8.58 15.62
N LEU A 104 -14.06 -8.78 15.43
CA LEU A 104 -13.11 -8.92 16.54
C LEU A 104 -12.99 -7.64 17.36
N ILE A 105 -12.91 -6.46 16.73
CA ILE A 105 -12.92 -5.15 17.40
C ILE A 105 -14.19 -4.99 18.24
N LYS A 106 -15.36 -5.31 17.67
CA LYS A 106 -16.64 -5.24 18.38
C LYS A 106 -16.63 -6.15 19.62
N TYR A 107 -16.16 -7.38 19.50
CA TYR A 107 -16.04 -8.29 20.63
C TYR A 107 -15.12 -7.74 21.72
N LEU A 108 -13.90 -7.29 21.34
CA LEU A 108 -12.92 -6.76 22.28
C LEU A 108 -13.46 -5.55 23.05
N ARG A 109 -14.12 -4.61 22.37
CA ARG A 109 -14.72 -3.43 23.01
C ARG A 109 -15.84 -3.78 24.00
N LEU A 110 -16.57 -4.87 23.76
CA LEU A 110 -17.59 -5.37 24.67
C LEU A 110 -17.03 -6.17 25.85
N HIS A 111 -15.81 -6.74 25.71
CA HIS A 111 -15.15 -7.58 26.71
C HIS A 111 -13.76 -7.04 27.04
N PRO A 112 -13.65 -5.84 27.66
CA PRO A 112 -12.35 -5.22 27.99
C PRO A 112 -11.49 -6.07 28.94
N GLU A 113 -12.11 -6.94 29.73
CA GLU A 113 -11.47 -7.85 30.69
C GLU A 113 -10.78 -9.05 30.03
N ASN A 114 -11.13 -9.41 28.79
CA ASN A 114 -10.56 -10.55 28.10
C ASN A 114 -9.10 -10.28 27.70
N LYS A 115 -8.17 -10.75 28.54
CA LYS A 115 -6.72 -10.61 28.36
C LYS A 115 -6.10 -11.71 27.51
N ASP A 116 -6.75 -12.85 27.37
CA ASP A 116 -6.23 -14.00 26.59
C ASP A 116 -6.10 -13.64 25.10
N ILE A 117 -6.97 -12.75 24.63
CA ILE A 117 -6.95 -12.26 23.26
C ILE A 117 -6.01 -11.06 23.12
N ARG A 118 -5.88 -10.24 24.17
CA ARG A 118 -4.99 -9.07 24.24
C ARG A 118 -3.60 -9.47 24.72
N ASP A 119 -2.93 -10.28 23.92
CA ASP A 119 -1.63 -10.87 24.25
C ASP A 119 -0.43 -10.07 23.73
N ILE A 120 -0.65 -8.95 23.05
CA ILE A 120 0.42 -8.13 22.51
C ILE A 120 0.84 -7.09 23.56
N SER A 121 1.98 -7.29 24.21
CA SER A 121 2.50 -6.29 25.16
C SER A 121 3.11 -5.09 24.45
N TYR A 122 3.96 -5.34 23.46
CA TYR A 122 4.66 -4.32 22.69
C TYR A 122 4.46 -4.60 21.20
N LEU A 123 4.01 -3.60 20.47
CA LEU A 123 3.81 -3.67 19.03
C LEU A 123 4.70 -2.65 18.32
N PHE A 124 5.49 -3.12 17.37
CA PHE A 124 6.26 -2.27 16.47
C PHE A 124 5.68 -2.44 15.07
N LEU A 125 5.20 -1.35 14.49
CA LEU A 125 4.69 -1.31 13.13
C LEU A 125 5.64 -0.51 12.27
N ASP A 126 6.00 -1.07 11.13
CA ASP A 126 6.68 -0.37 10.05
C ASP A 126 5.70 -0.15 8.90
N GLU A 127 5.98 0.85 8.06
CA GLU A 127 5.14 1.22 6.92
C GLU A 127 3.66 1.40 7.27
N VAL A 128 3.39 2.05 8.41
CA VAL A 128 2.03 2.16 8.98
C VAL A 128 1.01 2.81 8.03
N GLN A 129 1.47 3.59 7.05
CA GLN A 129 0.65 4.21 6.02
C GLN A 129 0.01 3.20 5.03
N ASP A 130 0.55 1.98 4.94
CA ASP A 130 0.00 0.92 4.09
C ASP A 130 -1.14 0.15 4.82
N LEU A 131 -1.38 0.44 6.10
CA LEU A 131 -2.44 -0.20 6.89
C LEU A 131 -3.77 0.57 6.80
N THR A 132 -4.86 -0.20 6.64
CA THR A 132 -6.21 0.35 6.68
C THR A 132 -6.60 0.77 8.10
N PRO A 133 -7.53 1.73 8.28
CA PRO A 133 -7.97 2.14 9.62
C PRO A 133 -8.44 0.96 10.49
N VAL A 134 -9.22 0.02 9.93
CA VAL A 134 -9.66 -1.16 10.69
C VAL A 134 -8.50 -2.06 11.12
N ALA A 135 -7.44 -2.15 10.32
CA ALA A 135 -6.24 -2.90 10.68
C ALA A 135 -5.51 -2.23 11.86
N LEU A 136 -5.40 -0.90 11.85
CA LEU A 136 -4.84 -0.13 12.96
C LEU A 136 -5.68 -0.27 14.24
N MET A 137 -7.02 -0.19 14.10
CA MET A 137 -7.95 -0.36 15.23
C MET A 137 -7.76 -1.71 15.91
N ILE A 138 -7.75 -2.82 15.15
CA ILE A 138 -7.61 -4.14 15.76
C ILE A 138 -6.24 -4.32 16.43
N LEU A 139 -5.17 -3.84 15.80
CA LEU A 139 -3.83 -3.90 16.37
C LEU A 139 -3.73 -3.10 17.67
N ARG A 140 -4.39 -1.94 17.72
CA ARG A 140 -4.50 -1.13 18.94
C ARG A 140 -5.25 -1.87 20.05
N GLU A 141 -6.39 -2.48 19.74
CA GLU A 141 -7.22 -3.22 20.71
C GLU A 141 -6.52 -4.48 21.27
N LEU A 142 -5.69 -5.13 20.46
CA LEU A 142 -4.89 -6.29 20.88
C LEU A 142 -3.66 -5.91 21.72
N THR A 143 -3.22 -4.65 21.66
CA THR A 143 -2.01 -4.18 22.33
C THR A 143 -2.29 -3.62 23.72
N THR A 144 -1.62 -4.15 24.74
CA THR A 144 -1.86 -3.81 26.16
C THR A 144 -0.94 -2.74 26.72
N ARG A 145 0.29 -2.59 26.20
CA ARG A 145 1.23 -1.54 26.65
C ARG A 145 1.53 -0.54 25.54
N PHE A 146 2.61 -0.74 24.81
CA PHE A 146 3.15 0.26 23.88
C PHE A 146 2.98 -0.17 22.43
N MET A 147 2.56 0.78 21.61
CA MET A 147 2.48 0.66 20.16
C MET A 147 3.40 1.73 19.57
N VAL A 148 4.47 1.30 18.92
CA VAL A 148 5.44 2.15 18.23
C VAL A 148 5.19 1.99 16.75
N MET A 149 5.05 3.10 16.04
CA MET A 149 4.76 3.12 14.60
C MET A 149 5.83 3.92 13.89
N ALA A 150 6.36 3.36 12.82
CA ALA A 150 7.18 4.01 11.83
C ALA A 150 6.43 4.04 10.50
N GLY A 151 6.62 5.13 9.74
CA GLY A 151 6.02 5.29 8.44
C GLY A 151 6.30 6.67 7.85
N ASP A 152 6.07 6.77 6.55
CA ASP A 152 6.26 8.01 5.81
C ASP A 152 4.95 8.80 5.74
N VAL A 153 5.00 10.02 6.28
CA VAL A 153 3.84 10.93 6.32
C VAL A 153 3.47 11.38 4.90
N ASP A 154 4.46 11.54 4.01
CA ASP A 154 4.26 12.04 2.65
C ASP A 154 3.36 11.14 1.79
N GLN A 155 3.30 9.84 2.12
CA GLN A 155 2.51 8.85 1.38
C GLN A 155 1.13 8.57 1.98
N SER A 156 0.86 9.05 3.21
CA SER A 156 -0.33 8.71 3.98
C SER A 156 -1.57 9.59 3.69
N LEU A 157 -1.42 10.62 2.85
CA LEU A 157 -2.31 11.78 2.75
C LEU A 157 -3.54 11.62 1.84
N TYR A 158 -3.90 10.42 1.38
CA TYR A 158 -4.98 10.24 0.40
C TYR A 158 -6.37 9.92 0.97
N ASN A 159 -6.58 9.91 2.29
CA ASN A 159 -7.87 9.55 2.90
C ASN A 159 -8.60 10.72 3.60
N TYR A 160 -9.95 10.75 3.48
CA TYR A 160 -10.86 11.78 4.03
C TYR A 160 -10.66 12.10 5.51
N GLN A 161 -10.23 11.11 6.27
CA GLN A 161 -9.76 11.25 7.65
C GLN A 161 -8.47 10.46 7.75
N SER A 162 -7.48 11.04 8.43
CA SER A 162 -6.22 10.34 8.72
C SER A 162 -6.52 8.98 9.37
N PRO A 163 -6.00 7.86 8.84
CA PRO A 163 -6.27 6.52 9.36
C PRO A 163 -6.06 6.40 10.87
N PHE A 164 -5.14 7.18 11.42
CA PHE A 164 -4.83 7.23 12.85
C PHE A 164 -5.93 7.85 13.69
N ILE A 165 -6.52 8.96 13.26
CA ILE A 165 -7.62 9.62 13.98
C ILE A 165 -8.80 8.67 14.06
N ARG A 166 -9.11 8.01 12.94
CA ARG A 166 -10.18 7.03 12.86
C ARG A 166 -9.90 5.77 13.67
N ALA A 167 -8.64 5.37 13.77
CA ALA A 167 -8.22 4.29 14.67
C ALA A 167 -8.11 4.72 16.15
N GLU A 168 -8.51 5.94 16.50
CA GLU A 168 -8.43 6.52 17.85
C GLU A 168 -6.99 6.56 18.40
N ILE A 169 -5.99 6.58 17.50
CA ILE A 169 -4.57 6.64 17.85
C ILE A 169 -4.16 8.11 17.99
N LYS A 170 -3.87 8.53 19.22
CA LYS A 170 -3.37 9.87 19.52
C LYS A 170 -1.87 9.96 19.16
N ILE A 171 -1.56 10.66 18.08
CA ILE A 171 -0.18 10.91 17.62
C ILE A 171 0.41 12.19 18.25
N ARG A 172 -0.45 13.13 18.65
CA ARG A 172 0.00 14.47 19.10
C ARG A 172 0.85 14.38 20.37
N GLY A 173 2.10 14.84 20.29
CA GLY A 173 3.04 14.92 21.42
C GLY A 173 3.99 13.74 21.58
N THR A 174 3.82 12.67 20.80
CA THR A 174 4.69 11.47 20.85
C THR A 174 5.40 11.20 19.52
N THR A 175 5.24 12.09 18.53
CA THR A 175 5.92 11.98 17.23
C THR A 175 7.37 12.44 17.33
N ARG A 176 8.28 11.61 16.82
CA ARG A 176 9.66 12.02 16.51
C ARG A 176 9.86 11.92 15.01
N VAL A 177 10.13 13.06 14.37
CA VAL A 177 10.46 13.09 12.94
C VAL A 177 11.93 12.75 12.77
N LEU A 178 12.23 11.67 12.04
CA LEU A 178 13.59 11.34 11.62
C LEU A 178 13.90 12.18 10.39
N LYS A 179 14.83 13.13 10.52
CA LYS A 179 15.21 14.08 9.45
C LYS A 179 16.42 13.64 8.64
N THR A 180 17.01 12.51 8.98
CA THR A 180 18.27 12.06 8.38
C THR A 180 18.00 11.04 7.29
N ASN A 181 18.47 11.33 6.08
CA ASN A 181 18.46 10.37 4.99
C ASN A 181 19.84 9.72 4.88
N PHE A 182 19.91 8.43 5.22
CA PHE A 182 21.14 7.63 5.15
C PHE A 182 21.28 6.86 3.84
N ARG A 183 20.22 6.83 3.02
CA ARG A 183 20.10 5.96 1.85
C ARG A 183 20.49 6.69 0.57
N ASN A 184 19.96 7.89 0.38
CA ASN A 184 20.10 8.66 -0.85
C ASN A 184 21.24 9.68 -0.75
N THR A 185 21.75 10.05 -1.92
CA THR A 185 22.73 11.14 -2.05
C THR A 185 22.03 12.51 -1.99
N SER A 186 22.79 13.54 -1.66
CA SER A 186 22.30 14.93 -1.62
C SER A 186 21.67 15.35 -2.95
N GLN A 187 22.25 14.95 -4.08
CA GLN A 187 21.77 15.26 -5.42
C GLN A 187 20.40 14.61 -5.71
N ILE A 188 20.20 13.35 -5.31
CA ILE A 188 18.90 12.66 -5.46
C ILE A 188 17.83 13.32 -4.59
N CYS A 189 18.17 13.67 -3.34
CA CYS A 189 17.24 14.38 -2.46
C CYS A 189 16.85 15.76 -3.00
N GLN A 190 17.81 16.54 -3.51
CA GLN A 190 17.54 17.84 -4.12
C GLN A 190 16.61 17.72 -5.34
N LEU A 191 16.83 16.72 -6.20
CA LEU A 191 15.94 16.46 -7.33
C LEU A 191 14.53 16.13 -6.84
N ALA A 192 14.37 15.23 -5.88
CA ALA A 192 13.07 14.88 -5.33
C ALA A 192 12.35 16.09 -4.69
N ASP A 193 13.08 16.92 -3.96
CA ASP A 193 12.54 18.14 -3.35
C ASP A 193 12.12 19.18 -4.40
N SER A 194 12.83 19.26 -5.53
CA SER A 194 12.41 20.12 -6.64
C SER A 194 11.06 19.68 -7.22
N PHE A 195 10.82 18.38 -7.38
CA PHE A 195 9.51 17.86 -7.83
C PHE A 195 8.41 18.15 -6.80
N ARG A 196 8.69 17.95 -5.51
CA ARG A 196 7.74 18.24 -4.42
C ARG A 196 7.27 19.69 -4.43
N LYS A 197 8.18 20.65 -4.62
CA LYS A 197 7.85 22.09 -4.67
C LYS A 197 6.92 22.45 -5.83
N HIS A 198 6.96 21.68 -6.92
CA HIS A 198 6.11 21.90 -8.11
C HIS A 198 4.78 21.13 -8.06
N CYS A 199 4.60 20.20 -7.12
CA CYS A 199 3.28 19.61 -6.86
C CYS A 199 2.43 20.58 -6.03
N PRO A 200 1.19 20.91 -6.47
CA PRO A 200 0.30 21.75 -5.68
C PRO A 200 0.02 21.08 -4.33
N SER A 201 0.64 21.58 -3.26
CA SER A 201 0.47 21.03 -1.93
C SER A 201 -0.84 21.55 -1.33
N ASN A 202 -1.67 20.64 -0.85
CA ASN A 202 -2.81 20.99 0.00
C ASN A 202 -2.34 21.29 1.44
N GLY A 203 -1.47 22.30 1.59
CA GLY A 203 -1.33 23.06 2.84
C GLY A 203 -0.31 22.60 3.88
N TRP A 204 0.91 22.22 3.49
CA TRP A 204 1.98 21.99 4.48
C TRP A 204 3.33 22.53 4.01
N ASP A 205 3.55 23.82 4.26
CA ASP A 205 4.88 24.44 4.27
C ASP A 205 5.61 24.04 5.57
N ASN A 206 6.92 23.77 5.46
CA ASN A 206 7.88 23.37 6.50
C ASN A 206 8.06 21.87 6.76
N TYR A 207 8.47 21.13 5.73
CA TYR A 207 9.37 20.00 5.99
C TYR A 207 10.81 20.52 6.01
N ALA A 208 11.50 20.23 7.11
CA ALA A 208 12.93 20.51 7.24
C ALA A 208 13.70 19.70 6.19
N GLU A 209 14.64 20.35 5.51
CA GLU A 209 15.56 19.72 4.56
C GLU A 209 16.10 18.41 5.16
N ALA A 210 15.94 17.31 4.44
CA ALA A 210 16.50 16.04 4.86
C ALA A 210 18.03 16.18 4.87
N PHE A 211 18.65 16.01 6.03
CA PHE A 211 20.10 16.01 6.12
C PHE A 211 20.63 14.75 5.45
N THR A 212 21.32 14.93 4.33
CA THR A 212 21.99 13.88 3.58
C THR A 212 23.47 13.89 3.93
N PHE A 213 24.04 12.70 4.15
CA PHE A 213 25.46 12.55 4.49
C PHE A 213 26.32 12.10 3.29
N ARG A 214 25.68 11.67 2.20
CA ARG A 214 26.35 11.12 1.02
C ARG A 214 26.26 12.10 -0.13
N GLU A 215 27.39 12.40 -0.75
CA GLU A 215 27.42 13.01 -2.08
C GLU A 215 27.54 11.91 -3.14
N GLY A 216 26.96 12.15 -4.31
CA GLY A 216 27.09 11.28 -5.46
C GLY A 216 26.88 12.03 -6.78
N PRO A 217 26.73 11.31 -7.89
CA PRO A 217 26.52 11.95 -9.18
C PRO A 217 25.18 12.67 -9.23
N VAL A 218 25.12 13.75 -10.02
CA VAL A 218 23.87 14.43 -10.33
C VAL A 218 23.01 13.49 -11.18
N PRO A 219 21.70 13.34 -10.88
CA PRO A 219 20.81 12.54 -11.72
C PRO A 219 20.82 13.02 -13.17
N GLU A 220 20.97 12.09 -14.10
CA GLU A 220 21.00 12.38 -15.54
C GLU A 220 19.59 12.25 -16.13
N LEU A 221 19.12 13.25 -16.88
CA LEU A 221 17.87 13.21 -17.62
C LEU A 221 18.16 13.04 -19.12
N TYR A 222 17.58 12.00 -19.71
CA TYR A 222 17.69 11.72 -21.14
C TYR A 222 16.34 11.89 -21.83
N LEU A 223 16.33 12.65 -22.92
CA LEU A 223 15.17 12.81 -23.79
C LEU A 223 15.47 12.14 -25.14
N SER A 224 14.50 11.39 -25.64
CA SER A 224 14.58 10.67 -26.90
C SER A 224 13.29 10.87 -27.68
N GLU A 225 13.38 10.94 -29.01
CA GLU A 225 12.23 11.08 -29.90
C GLU A 225 11.42 9.78 -29.99
N THR A 226 12.08 8.63 -29.84
CA THR A 226 11.45 7.32 -29.89
C THR A 226 11.76 6.48 -28.65
N ILE A 227 10.82 5.58 -28.33
CA ILE A 227 10.97 4.59 -27.24
C ILE A 227 12.14 3.64 -27.56
N ASP A 228 12.34 3.29 -28.83
CA ASP A 228 13.41 2.37 -29.25
C ASP A 228 14.79 2.98 -29.01
N ASP A 229 14.97 4.26 -29.34
CA ASP A 229 16.23 4.96 -29.09
C ASP A 229 16.51 5.15 -27.60
N MET A 230 15.46 5.34 -26.78
CA MET A 230 15.59 5.36 -25.33
C MET A 230 16.10 4.01 -24.78
N LYS A 231 15.60 2.89 -25.32
CA LYS A 231 16.06 1.56 -24.91
C LYS A 231 17.49 1.27 -25.35
N LYS A 232 17.89 1.66 -26.57
CA LYS A 232 19.29 1.56 -27.02
C LYS A 232 20.23 2.35 -26.11
N LEU A 233 19.81 3.55 -25.71
CA LEU A 233 20.58 4.39 -24.79
C LEU A 233 20.71 3.74 -23.40
N LEU A 234 19.63 3.13 -22.91
CA LEU A 234 19.63 2.38 -21.65
C LEU A 234 20.63 1.23 -21.69
N ILE A 235 20.64 0.41 -22.75
CA ILE A 235 21.63 -0.67 -22.91
C ILE A 235 23.05 -0.11 -22.94
N LYS A 236 23.28 0.98 -23.68
CA LYS A 236 24.60 1.62 -23.73
C LYS A 236 25.07 2.06 -22.33
N LYS A 237 24.17 2.59 -21.51
CA LYS A 237 24.48 2.96 -20.12
C LYS A 237 24.72 1.73 -19.24
N LEU A 238 23.91 0.67 -19.37
CA LEU A 238 24.14 -0.57 -18.63
C LEU A 238 25.51 -1.17 -18.94
N LYS A 239 25.94 -1.16 -20.20
CA LYS A 239 27.28 -1.57 -20.62
C LYS A 239 28.36 -0.77 -19.90
N ILE A 240 28.26 0.56 -19.89
CA ILE A 240 29.23 1.41 -19.20
C ILE A 240 29.26 1.10 -17.69
N PHE A 241 28.10 0.92 -17.05
CA PHE A 241 28.05 0.66 -15.60
C PHE A 241 28.61 -0.72 -15.24
N ILE A 242 28.29 -1.76 -16.01
CA ILE A 242 28.69 -3.14 -15.70
C ILE A 242 30.12 -3.42 -16.18
N GLU A 243 30.46 -3.05 -17.42
CA GLU A 243 31.73 -3.40 -18.06
C GLU A 243 32.84 -2.39 -17.74
N ASP A 244 32.58 -1.09 -17.82
CA ASP A 244 33.62 -0.06 -17.62
C ASP A 244 33.79 0.33 -16.15
N LEU A 245 32.68 0.45 -15.41
CA LEU A 245 32.68 0.89 -14.01
C LEU A 245 32.66 -0.28 -13.01
N GLY A 246 32.45 -1.51 -13.46
CA GLY A 246 32.52 -2.71 -12.64
C GLY A 246 31.39 -2.86 -11.62
N TYR A 247 30.21 -2.29 -11.88
CA TYR A 247 29.04 -2.53 -11.02
C TYR A 247 28.50 -3.94 -11.21
N ASP A 248 28.21 -4.62 -10.10
CA ASP A 248 27.50 -5.90 -10.17
C ASP A 248 26.08 -5.68 -10.72
N PRO A 249 25.61 -6.50 -11.69
CA PRO A 249 24.29 -6.34 -12.30
C PRO A 249 23.13 -6.32 -11.29
N GLU A 250 23.26 -7.01 -10.16
CA GLU A 250 22.28 -7.06 -9.06
C GLU A 250 22.08 -5.74 -8.32
N ASN A 251 23.05 -4.83 -8.41
CA ASN A 251 23.00 -3.49 -7.83
C ASN A 251 22.29 -2.48 -8.74
N ILE A 252 21.90 -2.89 -9.95
CA ILE A 252 21.20 -2.06 -10.93
C ILE A 252 19.71 -2.44 -10.96
N CYS A 253 18.86 -1.43 -10.77
CA CYS A 253 17.41 -1.57 -10.93
C CYS A 253 16.87 -0.69 -12.06
N ILE A 254 16.05 -1.28 -12.93
CA ILE A 254 15.32 -0.59 -13.99
C ILE A 254 13.84 -0.53 -13.60
N LEU A 255 13.33 0.69 -13.48
CA LEU A 255 11.94 0.98 -13.16
C LEU A 255 11.16 1.30 -14.43
N VAL A 256 10.04 0.59 -14.63
CA VAL A 256 9.09 0.83 -15.73
C VAL A 256 7.71 1.21 -15.20
N PRO A 257 6.88 1.96 -15.93
CA PRO A 257 5.62 2.46 -15.40
C PRO A 257 4.56 1.36 -15.21
N ARG A 258 4.48 0.39 -16.13
CA ARG A 258 3.44 -0.66 -16.12
C ARG A 258 4.04 -2.06 -16.18
N ASN A 259 3.31 -3.04 -15.61
CA ASN A 259 3.71 -4.45 -15.67
C ASN A 259 3.83 -4.99 -17.11
N VAL A 260 3.05 -4.46 -18.04
CA VAL A 260 3.11 -4.84 -19.48
C VAL A 260 4.48 -4.49 -20.07
N GLU A 261 5.10 -3.40 -19.61
CA GLU A 261 6.41 -2.95 -20.10
C GLU A 261 7.57 -3.76 -19.49
N ILE A 262 7.36 -4.45 -18.36
CA ILE A 262 8.37 -5.35 -17.77
C ILE A 262 8.76 -6.43 -18.79
N GLN A 263 7.78 -7.09 -19.41
CA GLN A 263 8.05 -8.21 -20.30
C GLN A 263 8.84 -7.75 -21.54
N ASN A 264 8.43 -6.62 -22.12
CA ASN A 264 9.14 -6.02 -23.25
C ASN A 264 10.57 -5.61 -22.87
N MET A 265 10.76 -5.03 -21.68
CA MET A 265 12.09 -4.67 -21.19
C MET A 265 12.97 -5.89 -20.97
N LYS A 266 12.42 -6.99 -20.44
CA LYS A 266 13.15 -8.25 -20.27
C LYS A 266 13.63 -8.84 -21.59
N GLU A 267 12.77 -8.85 -22.60
CA GLU A 267 13.12 -9.32 -23.95
C GLU A 267 14.24 -8.47 -24.53
N HIS A 268 14.11 -7.15 -24.44
CA HIS A 268 15.10 -6.23 -24.96
C HIS A 268 16.47 -6.33 -24.26
N LEU A 269 16.50 -6.58 -22.95
CA LEU A 269 17.73 -6.79 -22.19
C LEU A 269 18.35 -8.17 -22.48
N LYS A 270 17.51 -9.18 -22.73
CA LYS A 270 17.97 -10.52 -23.13
C LYS A 270 18.64 -10.50 -24.50
N ASP A 271 18.13 -9.72 -25.45
CA ASP A 271 18.75 -9.52 -26.76
C ASP A 271 20.14 -8.83 -26.67
N ALA A 272 20.41 -8.18 -25.54
CA ALA A 272 21.69 -7.55 -25.23
C ALA A 272 22.56 -8.38 -24.25
N ASP A 273 22.26 -9.68 -24.10
CA ASP A 273 22.95 -10.64 -23.22
C ASP A 273 22.89 -10.35 -21.71
N TYR A 274 21.91 -9.55 -21.25
CA TYR A 274 21.67 -9.32 -19.83
C TYR A 274 20.53 -10.19 -19.29
N GLU A 275 20.85 -11.02 -18.30
CA GLU A 275 19.82 -11.72 -17.53
C GLU A 275 19.08 -10.75 -16.60
N THR A 276 17.75 -10.92 -16.53
CA THR A 276 16.88 -10.04 -15.75
C THR A 276 16.00 -10.83 -14.79
N ILE A 277 15.77 -10.25 -13.61
CA ILE A 277 14.84 -10.80 -12.62
C ILE A 277 13.74 -9.79 -12.30
N ASN A 278 12.49 -10.28 -12.24
CA ASN A 278 11.37 -9.48 -11.78
C ASN A 278 11.23 -9.68 -10.26
N ILE A 279 11.25 -8.58 -9.52
CA ILE A 279 11.12 -8.54 -8.06
C ILE A 279 9.79 -9.15 -7.57
N LYS A 280 8.74 -9.17 -8.39
CA LYS A 280 7.45 -9.82 -8.08
C LYS A 280 7.37 -11.32 -8.34
N SER A 281 8.42 -11.95 -8.89
CA SER A 281 8.34 -13.40 -9.11
C SER A 281 8.34 -14.14 -7.76
N GLU A 282 7.48 -15.14 -7.58
CA GLU A 282 7.45 -15.98 -6.35
C GLU A 282 8.79 -16.68 -6.06
N LYS A 283 9.69 -16.72 -7.05
CA LYS A 283 11.05 -17.27 -6.98
C LYS A 283 12.13 -16.24 -6.69
N PHE A 284 11.78 -14.96 -6.48
CA PHE A 284 12.75 -13.91 -6.23
C PHE A 284 13.49 -14.14 -4.92
N SER A 285 14.80 -14.34 -5.00
CA SER A 285 15.69 -14.34 -3.86
C SER A 285 16.64 -13.15 -3.98
N PHE A 286 16.88 -12.44 -2.88
CA PHE A 286 17.96 -11.44 -2.85
C PHE A 286 19.35 -12.06 -3.08
N CYS A 287 19.46 -13.39 -3.04
CA CYS A 287 20.67 -14.14 -3.35
C CYS A 287 20.85 -14.44 -4.85
N ASP A 288 19.91 -14.02 -5.73
CA ASP A 288 20.11 -14.11 -7.17
C ASP A 288 21.20 -13.11 -7.60
N THR A 289 22.43 -13.62 -7.75
CA THR A 289 23.58 -12.82 -8.17
C THR A 289 23.66 -12.68 -9.70
N ALA A 290 24.29 -11.61 -10.19
CA ALA A 290 24.57 -11.35 -11.61
C ALA A 290 23.35 -11.11 -12.54
N LYS A 291 22.17 -10.74 -12.00
CA LYS A 291 20.98 -10.39 -12.79
C LYS A 291 20.54 -8.95 -12.58
N VAL A 292 20.21 -8.24 -13.65
CA VAL A 292 19.64 -6.88 -13.58
C VAL A 292 18.20 -6.95 -13.06
N ARG A 293 17.86 -6.10 -12.09
CA ARG A 293 16.53 -6.10 -11.47
C ARG A 293 15.57 -5.21 -12.23
N VAL A 294 14.38 -5.70 -12.58
CA VAL A 294 13.34 -4.93 -13.27
C VAL A 294 12.07 -4.90 -12.42
N SER A 295 11.51 -3.71 -12.19
CA SER A 295 10.30 -3.52 -11.37
C SER A 295 9.43 -2.39 -11.87
N THR A 296 8.20 -2.32 -11.35
CA THR A 296 7.40 -1.09 -11.44
C THR A 296 7.69 -0.17 -10.27
N LEU A 297 7.48 1.14 -10.45
CA LEU A 297 7.66 2.13 -9.39
C LEU A 297 6.93 1.73 -8.10
N HIS A 298 5.66 1.34 -8.20
CA HIS A 298 4.85 0.87 -7.07
C HIS A 298 5.40 -0.38 -6.37
N SER A 299 6.09 -1.25 -7.11
CA SER A 299 6.61 -2.53 -6.57
C SER A 299 8.05 -2.41 -6.05
N SER A 300 8.72 -1.27 -6.30
CA SER A 300 10.07 -0.97 -5.81
C SER A 300 10.10 -0.30 -4.43
N LYS A 301 8.94 0.09 -3.89
CA LYS A 301 8.82 0.75 -2.59
C LYS A 301 9.35 -0.17 -1.48
N GLY A 302 10.27 0.36 -0.65
CA GLY A 302 10.89 -0.37 0.45
C GLY A 302 12.17 -1.14 0.09
N LEU A 303 12.63 -1.06 -1.17
CA LEU A 303 13.84 -1.75 -1.65
C LEU A 303 14.98 -0.76 -1.91
N ASP A 304 16.21 -1.18 -1.60
CA ASP A 304 17.41 -0.35 -1.72
C ASP A 304 18.24 -0.79 -2.92
N TYR A 305 18.52 0.17 -3.81
CA TYR A 305 19.33 -0.04 -5.01
C TYR A 305 20.44 1.01 -5.10
N PRO A 306 21.71 0.59 -5.28
CA PRO A 306 22.81 1.50 -5.51
C PRO A 306 22.71 2.30 -6.81
N SER A 307 22.06 1.77 -7.86
CA SER A 307 21.87 2.47 -9.12
C SER A 307 20.48 2.19 -9.70
N ILE A 308 19.79 3.26 -10.08
CA ILE A 308 18.41 3.20 -10.56
C ILE A 308 18.33 3.90 -11.93
N PHE A 309 17.80 3.18 -12.92
CA PHE A 309 17.36 3.76 -14.18
C PHE A 309 15.84 3.75 -14.20
N SER A 310 15.21 4.88 -14.53
CA SER A 310 13.76 4.98 -14.69
C SER A 310 13.48 5.35 -16.15
N SER A 311 12.67 4.54 -16.83
CA SER A 311 12.17 4.78 -18.19
C SER A 311 10.69 5.07 -18.17
#